data_AF-A0A1C5TSG3-F1
#
_entry.id   AF-A0A1C5TSG3-F1
#
_cell.length_a   1.000
_cell.length_b   1.000
_cell.length_c   1.000
_cell.angle_alpha   90.00
_cell.angle_beta   90.00
_cell.angle_gamma   90.00
#
_symmetry.space_group_name_H-M   'P 1'
#
loop_
_entity.id
_entity.type
_entity.pdbx_description
1 polymer ?
#
loop_
_entity_poly.entity_id
_entity_poly.type
_entity_poly.pdbx_seq_one_letter_code
_entity_poly.pdbx_strand_id
1 'polypeptide(L)'
;MPTVTPVPTATPTPAITSAPTVTPTPSVSVGTKITDKKTGNIYKVTSSRSSSQTVAFIGNKVKTSVIIPTTIKIKGATYKVTEISTNAFKNNRKLKKVVIGQNIVRIGKNAFYGCKKLTSITIKSSRLTLKNIGKNAFKNTSPKATVKVPKKQKALYNQILKKRGLNKKAKVK
;
A
#
# COMPACT_ATOMS: atom_id res chain seq x y z
N MET A 1 -59.04 0.33 -58.21
CA MET A 1 -57.60 0.02 -58.33
C MET A 1 -57.05 -0.07 -56.90
N PRO A 2 -56.72 -1.26 -56.37
CA PRO A 2 -56.26 -1.42 -54.99
C PRO A 2 -54.74 -1.56 -54.94
N THR A 3 -54.05 -0.78 -54.10
CA THR A 3 -52.65 -0.95 -53.59
C THR A 3 -52.16 0.43 -53.13
N VAL A 4 -51.41 0.64 -52.05
CA VAL A 4 -50.83 -0.18 -50.99
C VAL A 4 -50.54 0.81 -49.84
N THR A 5 -50.82 0.42 -48.61
CA THR A 5 -50.35 1.14 -47.42
C THR A 5 -48.87 0.80 -47.21
N PRO A 6 -47.92 1.76 -47.20
CA PRO A 6 -46.58 1.47 -46.73
C PRO A 6 -46.51 1.52 -45.19
N VAL A 7 -45.99 0.41 -44.67
CA VAL A 7 -45.65 0.04 -43.28
C VAL A 7 -44.71 1.08 -42.62
N PRO A 8 -44.79 1.29 -41.28
CA PRO A 8 -43.94 2.24 -40.57
C PRO A 8 -42.45 1.92 -40.67
N THR A 9 -41.68 2.93 -41.08
CA THR A 9 -40.22 2.97 -41.14
C THR A 9 -39.62 2.67 -39.78
N ALA A 10 -38.84 1.59 -39.71
CA ALA A 10 -38.04 1.23 -38.55
C ALA A 10 -37.08 2.38 -38.16
N THR A 11 -37.13 2.75 -36.89
CA THR A 11 -36.22 3.70 -36.24
C THR A 11 -34.80 3.16 -36.29
N PRO A 12 -33.80 3.89 -36.84
CA PRO A 12 -32.41 3.54 -36.59
C PRO A 12 -32.09 3.88 -35.13
N THR A 13 -31.92 2.84 -34.32
CA THR A 13 -31.25 2.94 -33.01
C THR A 13 -29.84 3.50 -33.26
N PRO A 14 -29.45 4.66 -32.70
CA PRO A 14 -28.06 5.06 -32.73
C PRO A 14 -27.27 4.07 -31.88
N ALA A 15 -26.48 3.23 -32.55
CA ALA A 15 -25.48 2.42 -31.92
C ALA A 15 -24.60 3.29 -31.01
N ILE A 16 -24.37 2.79 -29.81
CA ILE A 16 -23.53 3.41 -28.80
C ILE A 16 -22.11 3.38 -29.33
N THR A 17 -21.71 4.42 -30.06
CA THR A 17 -20.33 4.64 -30.49
C THR A 17 -19.51 4.91 -29.23
N SER A 18 -18.92 3.85 -28.68
CA SER A 18 -17.91 3.92 -27.63
C SER A 18 -16.67 4.60 -28.20
N ALA A 19 -16.65 5.92 -28.10
CA ALA A 19 -15.45 6.72 -28.31
C ALA A 19 -14.33 6.19 -27.38
N PRO A 20 -13.15 5.83 -27.89
CA PRO A 20 -11.99 5.63 -27.04
C PRO A 20 -11.53 7.03 -26.59
N THR A 21 -12.03 7.48 -25.44
CA THR A 21 -11.54 8.71 -24.80
C THR A 21 -10.06 8.52 -24.46
N VAL A 22 -9.20 9.14 -25.27
CA VAL A 22 -7.76 9.29 -25.05
C VAL A 22 -7.51 9.93 -23.70
N THR A 23 -7.31 9.11 -22.67
CA THR A 23 -6.91 9.60 -21.34
C THR A 23 -5.38 9.53 -21.26
N PRO A 24 -4.67 10.63 -20.92
CA PRO A 24 -3.22 10.60 -20.84
C PRO A 24 -2.81 9.57 -19.79
N THR A 25 -2.18 8.51 -20.27
CA THR A 25 -1.80 7.32 -19.52
C THR A 25 -0.45 7.56 -18.86
N PRO A 26 -0.33 7.61 -17.53
CA PRO A 26 0.93 7.21 -16.92
C PRO A 26 1.03 5.68 -16.98
N SER A 27 1.82 5.26 -17.96
CA SER A 27 2.11 3.92 -18.44
C SER A 27 2.78 3.00 -17.38
N VAL A 28 2.00 2.49 -16.43
CA VAL A 28 2.42 1.35 -15.58
C VAL A 28 1.24 0.43 -15.26
N SER A 29 1.31 -0.82 -15.74
CA SER A 29 0.26 -1.83 -15.52
C SER A 29 0.15 -2.23 -14.04
N VAL A 30 -1.06 -2.53 -13.58
CA VAL A 30 -1.28 -3.12 -12.26
C VAL A 30 -0.49 -4.43 -12.14
N GLY A 31 0.15 -4.64 -10.99
CA GLY A 31 1.02 -5.78 -10.74
C GLY A 31 2.50 -5.53 -11.04
N THR A 32 2.84 -4.48 -11.78
CA THR A 32 4.23 -4.13 -12.09
C THR A 32 5.02 -3.86 -10.82
N LYS A 33 6.18 -4.50 -10.68
CA LYS A 33 7.12 -4.24 -9.60
C LYS A 33 8.05 -3.10 -9.99
N ILE A 34 8.08 -2.04 -9.21
CA ILE A 34 8.96 -0.89 -9.39
C ILE A 34 9.99 -0.89 -8.28
N THR A 35 11.27 -0.78 -8.64
CA THR A 35 12.33 -0.56 -7.67
C THR A 35 12.81 0.88 -7.78
N ASP A 36 12.74 1.60 -6.67
CA ASP A 36 13.34 2.92 -6.53
C ASP A 36 14.85 2.76 -6.33
N LYS A 37 15.64 3.13 -7.34
CA LYS A 37 17.11 3.02 -7.31
C LYS A 37 17.75 3.91 -6.23
N LYS A 38 17.11 5.01 -5.82
CA LYS A 38 17.65 5.92 -4.79
C LYS A 38 17.51 5.32 -3.39
N THR A 39 16.33 4.81 -3.08
CA THR A 39 16.03 4.28 -1.75
C THR A 39 16.31 2.78 -1.62
N GLY A 40 16.33 2.04 -2.73
CA GLY A 40 16.32 0.59 -2.76
C GLY A 40 14.97 -0.03 -2.41
N ASN A 41 13.93 0.80 -2.28
CA ASN A 41 12.56 0.37 -1.97
C ASN A 41 11.93 -0.26 -3.20
N ILE A 42 11.17 -1.31 -2.98
CA ILE A 42 10.47 -2.05 -4.02
C ILE A 42 8.97 -1.88 -3.77
N TYR A 43 8.23 -1.55 -4.81
CA TYR A 43 6.80 -1.31 -4.80
C TYR A 43 6.12 -2.18 -5.86
N LYS A 44 4.84 -2.46 -5.70
CA LYS A 44 3.99 -3.15 -6.66
C LYS A 44 2.79 -2.26 -6.96
N VAL A 45 2.50 -1.97 -8.23
CA VAL A 45 1.31 -1.21 -8.61
C VAL A 45 0.06 -2.00 -8.23
N THR A 46 -0.82 -1.39 -7.45
CA THR A 46 -2.12 -1.96 -7.07
C THR A 46 -3.26 -1.32 -7.85
N SER A 47 -3.07 -0.08 -8.31
CA SER A 47 -4.01 0.61 -9.19
C SER A 47 -3.26 1.59 -10.08
N SER A 48 -3.57 1.56 -11.37
CA SER A 48 -3.06 2.48 -12.39
C SER A 48 -4.14 3.47 -12.89
N ARG A 49 -5.29 3.54 -12.22
CA ARG A 49 -6.39 4.46 -12.59
C ARG A 49 -5.91 5.91 -12.49
N SER A 50 -6.12 6.72 -13.53
CA SER A 50 -5.62 8.11 -13.61
C SER A 50 -5.97 8.96 -12.38
N SER A 51 -7.12 8.75 -11.74
CA SER A 51 -7.56 9.46 -10.53
C SER A 51 -7.21 8.77 -9.19
N SER A 52 -6.65 7.55 -9.20
CA SER A 52 -6.43 6.74 -7.99
C SER A 52 -5.25 5.77 -8.12
N GLN A 53 -4.10 6.29 -8.56
CA GLN A 53 -2.85 5.54 -8.63
C GLN A 53 -2.36 5.14 -7.23
N THR A 54 -2.23 3.83 -6.99
CA THR A 54 -1.76 3.30 -5.70
C THR A 54 -0.74 2.19 -5.89
N VAL A 55 0.14 2.07 -4.90
CA VAL A 55 1.17 1.05 -4.83
C VAL A 55 1.20 0.39 -3.45
N ALA A 56 1.54 -0.89 -3.44
CA ALA A 56 1.93 -1.64 -2.25
C ALA A 56 3.45 -1.68 -2.13
N PHE A 57 3.99 -1.40 -0.95
CA PHE A 57 5.39 -1.57 -0.63
C PHE A 57 5.72 -3.06 -0.46
N ILE A 58 6.65 -3.60 -1.25
CA ILE A 58 6.99 -5.03 -1.24
C ILE A 58 8.32 -5.39 -0.61
N GLY A 59 9.17 -4.42 -0.34
CA GLY A 59 10.41 -4.67 0.39
C GLY A 59 11.46 -3.61 0.13
N ASN A 60 12.65 -3.84 0.65
CA ASN A 60 13.82 -3.01 0.38
C ASN A 60 15.06 -3.90 0.26
N LYS A 61 15.96 -3.57 -0.66
CA LYS A 61 17.31 -4.16 -0.70
C LYS A 61 18.13 -3.71 0.52
N VAL A 62 18.02 -4.49 1.60
CA VAL A 62 19.06 -4.70 2.62
C VAL A 62 19.56 -3.41 3.32
N LYS A 63 18.74 -2.37 3.47
CA LYS A 63 19.10 -1.20 4.30
C LYS A 63 18.81 -1.40 5.79
N THR A 64 19.61 -0.72 6.61
CA THR A 64 19.45 -0.66 8.08
C THR A 64 18.34 0.29 8.50
N SER A 65 18.02 1.29 7.68
CA SER A 65 16.93 2.23 7.88
C SER A 65 16.08 2.32 6.63
N VAL A 66 14.77 2.14 6.78
CA VAL A 66 13.82 2.17 5.67
C VAL A 66 12.74 3.21 5.94
N ILE A 67 12.54 4.08 4.96
CA ILE A 67 11.49 5.09 4.97
C ILE A 67 10.50 4.69 3.88
N ILE A 68 9.26 4.44 4.29
CA ILE A 68 8.13 4.16 3.41
C ILE A 68 7.42 5.50 3.22
N PRO A 69 7.62 6.18 2.08
CA PRO A 69 7.02 7.47 1.83
C PRO A 69 5.49 7.36 1.67
N THR A 70 4.81 8.50 1.75
CA THR A 70 3.35 8.60 1.51
C THR A 70 3.00 8.49 0.04
N THR A 71 3.87 9.02 -0.82
CA THR A 71 3.75 9.06 -2.27
C THR A 71 5.10 8.83 -2.92
N ILE A 72 5.09 8.28 -4.12
CA ILE A 72 6.27 8.16 -4.99
C ILE A 72 5.93 8.65 -6.38
N LYS A 73 6.89 9.27 -7.07
CA LYS A 73 6.74 9.66 -8.47
C LYS A 73 7.43 8.63 -9.35
N ILE A 74 6.71 8.05 -10.29
CA ILE A 74 7.22 7.04 -11.23
C ILE A 74 6.80 7.45 -12.64
N LYS A 75 7.77 7.65 -13.54
CA LYS A 75 7.53 8.05 -14.94
C LYS A 75 6.56 9.25 -15.06
N GLY A 76 6.74 10.28 -14.22
CA GLY A 76 5.89 11.47 -14.20
C GLY A 76 4.56 11.33 -13.42
N ALA A 77 4.12 10.11 -13.08
CA ALA A 77 2.90 9.89 -12.31
C ALA A 77 3.14 9.81 -10.80
N THR A 78 2.15 10.23 -10.02
CA THR A 78 2.21 10.20 -8.54
C THR A 78 1.41 9.02 -8.01
N TYR A 79 2.10 8.04 -7.44
CA TYR A 79 1.50 6.86 -6.82
C TYR A 79 1.43 7.02 -5.30
N LYS A 80 0.27 6.77 -4.71
CA LYS A 80 0.10 6.75 -3.26
C LYS A 80 0.50 5.39 -2.69
N VAL A 81 1.34 5.36 -1.67
CA VAL A 81 1.69 4.12 -0.96
C VAL A 81 0.63 3.86 0.09
N THR A 82 -0.22 2.85 -0.14
CA THR A 82 -1.38 2.56 0.70
C THR A 82 -1.23 1.27 1.49
N GLU A 83 -0.31 0.40 1.08
CA GLU A 83 -0.15 -0.91 1.67
C GLU A 83 1.33 -1.28 1.86
N ILE A 84 1.63 -2.00 2.94
CA ILE A 84 2.85 -2.80 3.06
C ILE A 84 2.45 -4.23 2.81
N SER A 85 3.01 -4.86 1.79
CA SER A 85 2.62 -6.21 1.42
C SER A 85 3.12 -7.28 2.40
N THR A 86 2.55 -8.48 2.24
CA THR A 86 2.92 -9.66 3.00
C THR A 86 4.40 -9.98 2.84
N ASN A 87 5.07 -10.30 3.95
CA ASN A 87 6.50 -10.62 4.02
C ASN A 87 7.48 -9.50 3.58
N ALA A 88 7.05 -8.23 3.45
CA ALA A 88 7.89 -7.16 2.89
C ALA A 88 9.30 -7.03 3.52
N PHE A 89 9.44 -7.29 4.81
CA PHE A 89 10.71 -7.32 5.55
C PHE A 89 10.91 -8.62 6.32
N LYS A 90 10.28 -9.72 5.90
CA LYS A 90 10.40 -11.00 6.60
C LYS A 90 11.88 -11.40 6.75
N ASN A 91 12.26 -11.78 7.97
CA ASN A 91 13.61 -12.20 8.36
C ASN A 91 14.71 -11.18 8.07
N ASN A 92 14.38 -9.88 7.97
CA ASN A 92 15.41 -8.87 7.76
C ASN A 92 16.20 -8.61 9.05
N ARG A 93 17.37 -9.26 9.16
CA ARG A 93 18.27 -9.17 10.32
C ARG A 93 19.09 -7.87 10.37
N LYS A 94 19.06 -7.04 9.33
CA LYS A 94 19.83 -5.78 9.24
C LYS A 94 18.98 -4.54 9.57
N LEU A 95 17.66 -4.65 9.42
CA LEU A 95 16.72 -3.55 9.63
C LEU A 95 16.69 -3.12 11.12
N LYS A 96 17.10 -1.87 11.37
CA LYS A 96 17.08 -1.23 12.69
C LYS A 96 15.96 -0.21 12.84
N LYS A 97 15.65 0.53 11.76
CA LYS A 97 14.68 1.63 11.77
C LYS A 97 13.70 1.53 10.62
N VAL A 98 12.42 1.75 10.90
CA VAL A 98 11.34 1.83 9.91
C VAL A 98 10.51 3.07 10.15
N VAL A 99 10.25 3.84 9.09
CA VAL A 99 9.30 4.95 9.10
C VAL A 99 8.17 4.64 8.14
N ILE A 100 6.96 4.50 8.65
CA ILE A 100 5.73 4.22 7.91
C ILE A 100 5.01 5.54 7.64
N GLY A 101 4.76 5.85 6.37
CA GLY A 101 4.05 7.05 5.93
C GLY A 101 2.58 7.12 6.38
N GLN A 102 2.00 8.32 6.27
CA GLN A 102 0.63 8.62 6.71
C GLN A 102 -0.46 7.89 5.89
N ASN A 103 -0.21 7.62 4.61
CA ASN A 103 -1.19 7.03 3.68
C ASN A 103 -1.36 5.53 3.82
N ILE A 104 -0.56 4.86 4.66
CA ILE A 104 -0.57 3.40 4.76
C ILE A 104 -1.82 2.96 5.52
N VAL A 105 -2.72 2.28 4.82
CA VAL A 105 -3.98 1.75 5.35
C VAL A 105 -3.85 0.29 5.74
N ARG A 106 -2.95 -0.47 5.08
CA ARG A 106 -2.80 -1.92 5.27
C ARG A 106 -1.35 -2.32 5.51
N ILE A 107 -1.15 -3.29 6.40
CA ILE A 107 0.13 -3.96 6.64
C ILE A 107 -0.10 -5.46 6.50
N GLY A 108 0.65 -6.11 5.63
CA GLY A 108 0.48 -7.51 5.28
C GLY A 108 0.87 -8.46 6.41
N LYS A 109 0.50 -9.73 6.24
CA LYS A 109 0.89 -10.81 7.15
C LYS A 109 2.41 -10.90 7.18
N ASN A 110 2.98 -11.11 8.37
CA ASN A 110 4.43 -11.26 8.56
C ASN A 110 5.30 -10.11 7.98
N ALA A 111 4.75 -8.90 7.78
CA ALA A 111 5.47 -7.81 7.11
C ALA A 111 6.84 -7.50 7.74
N PHE A 112 6.97 -7.55 9.07
CA PHE A 112 8.23 -7.38 9.82
C PHE A 112 8.58 -8.61 10.67
N TYR A 113 8.09 -9.78 10.27
CA TYR A 113 8.35 -11.01 11.01
C TYR A 113 9.85 -11.31 11.07
N GLY A 114 10.38 -11.60 12.26
CA GLY A 114 11.79 -11.99 12.41
C GLY A 114 12.80 -10.84 12.27
N CYS A 115 12.36 -9.58 12.24
CA CYS A 115 13.23 -8.41 12.26
C CYS A 115 13.86 -8.18 13.64
N LYS A 116 14.79 -9.05 14.05
CA LYS A 116 15.37 -9.06 15.41
C LYS A 116 16.10 -7.77 15.80
N LYS A 117 16.66 -7.05 14.83
CA LYS A 117 17.39 -5.77 15.06
C LYS A 117 16.49 -4.53 14.99
N LEU A 118 15.20 -4.67 14.69
CA LEU A 118 14.28 -3.54 14.51
C LEU A 118 13.92 -2.93 15.87
N THR A 119 14.64 -1.88 16.25
CA THR A 119 14.48 -1.18 17.54
C THR A 119 13.66 0.10 17.44
N SER A 120 13.53 0.70 16.25
CA SER A 120 12.81 1.96 16.07
C SER A 120 11.77 1.84 14.95
N ILE A 121 10.50 1.99 15.30
CA ILE A 121 9.38 1.98 14.36
C ILE A 121 8.65 3.31 14.53
N THR A 122 8.52 4.10 13.46
CA THR A 122 7.73 5.33 13.48
C THR A 122 6.54 5.12 12.56
N ILE A 123 5.34 5.10 13.11
CA ILE A 123 4.11 4.99 12.34
C ILE A 123 3.46 6.36 12.31
N LYS A 124 3.44 6.99 11.12
CA LYS A 124 2.74 8.25 10.91
C LYS A 124 1.30 8.03 10.43
N SER A 125 0.95 6.82 9.98
CA SER A 125 -0.41 6.50 9.58
C SER A 125 -1.37 6.72 10.73
N SER A 126 -2.53 7.25 10.38
CA SER A 126 -3.68 7.41 11.25
C SER A 126 -4.82 6.42 10.93
N ARG A 127 -4.62 5.55 9.93
CA ARG A 127 -5.70 4.77 9.29
C ARG A 127 -5.57 3.26 9.50
N LEU A 128 -4.56 2.82 10.26
CA LEU A 128 -4.39 1.42 10.57
C LEU A 128 -5.41 0.96 11.60
N THR A 129 -6.04 -0.17 11.32
CA THR A 129 -6.97 -0.84 12.22
C THR A 129 -6.52 -2.28 12.41
N LEU A 130 -7.06 -2.96 13.42
CA LEU A 130 -6.75 -4.38 13.66
C LEU A 130 -7.02 -5.23 12.41
N LYS A 131 -8.10 -4.95 11.67
CA LYS A 131 -8.47 -5.65 10.43
C LYS A 131 -7.42 -5.51 9.33
N ASN A 132 -6.75 -4.36 9.29
CA ASN A 132 -5.82 -4.02 8.21
C ASN A 132 -4.37 -4.41 8.49
N ILE A 133 -4.05 -4.81 9.73
CA ILE A 133 -2.72 -5.34 10.07
C ILE A 133 -2.79 -6.86 10.07
N GLY A 134 -1.95 -7.49 9.26
CA GLY A 134 -1.87 -8.93 9.11
C GLY A 134 -1.39 -9.63 10.36
N LYS A 135 -1.79 -10.90 10.52
CA LYS A 135 -1.34 -11.76 11.61
C LYS A 135 0.21 -11.81 11.64
N ASN A 136 0.79 -11.79 12.84
CA ASN A 136 2.23 -11.87 13.07
C ASN A 136 3.08 -10.79 12.37
N ALA A 137 2.49 -9.65 11.97
CA ALA A 137 3.20 -8.57 11.29
C ALA A 137 4.46 -8.12 12.05
N PHE A 138 4.43 -8.11 13.39
CA PHE A 138 5.56 -7.70 14.24
C PHE A 138 6.09 -8.82 15.13
N LYS A 139 5.75 -10.09 14.82
CA LYS A 139 6.22 -11.22 15.63
C LYS A 139 7.73 -11.40 15.47
N ASN A 140 8.43 -11.71 16.57
CA ASN A 140 9.87 -11.92 16.60
C ASN A 140 10.68 -10.67 16.16
N THR A 141 10.14 -9.47 16.39
CA THR A 141 10.90 -8.21 16.30
C THR A 141 11.71 -7.97 17.59
N SER A 142 12.58 -6.96 17.60
CA SER A 142 13.38 -6.63 18.77
C SER A 142 12.52 -6.50 20.05
N PRO A 143 12.92 -7.12 21.17
CA PRO A 143 12.14 -7.05 22.40
C PRO A 143 12.03 -5.64 22.97
N LYS A 144 13.04 -4.80 22.75
CA LYS A 144 13.10 -3.40 23.21
C LYS A 144 12.69 -2.41 22.12
N ALA A 145 11.91 -2.85 21.13
CA ALA A 145 11.46 -1.96 20.06
C ALA A 145 10.65 -0.77 20.61
N THR A 146 10.93 0.41 20.09
CA THR A 146 10.19 1.63 20.39
C THR A 146 9.34 1.99 19.18
N VAL A 147 8.03 2.02 19.36
CA VAL A 147 7.07 2.42 18.33
C VAL A 147 6.58 3.83 18.63
N LYS A 148 6.92 4.79 17.77
CA LYS A 148 6.37 6.15 17.80
C LYS A 148 5.09 6.18 16.97
N VAL A 149 3.98 6.59 17.57
CA VAL A 149 2.67 6.65 16.91
C VAL A 149 2.01 8.01 17.16
N PRO A 150 0.96 8.38 16.39
CA PRO A 150 0.24 9.63 16.65
C PRO A 150 -0.39 9.59 18.05
N LYS A 151 -0.24 10.67 18.85
CA LYS A 151 -0.73 10.73 20.24
C LYS A 151 -2.19 10.29 20.38
N LYS A 152 -3.06 10.76 19.47
CA LYS A 152 -4.50 10.43 19.42
C LYS A 152 -4.79 8.93 19.26
N GLN A 153 -3.84 8.15 18.74
CA GLN A 153 -4.04 6.74 18.39
C GLN A 153 -3.15 5.80 19.20
N LYS A 154 -2.40 6.34 20.18
CA LYS A 154 -1.46 5.58 20.99
C LYS A 154 -2.10 4.37 21.67
N ALA A 155 -3.27 4.54 22.27
CA ALA A 155 -4.00 3.47 22.94
C ALA A 155 -4.38 2.34 21.97
N LEU A 156 -5.05 2.70 20.87
CA LEU A 156 -5.44 1.76 19.81
C LEU A 156 -4.22 1.04 19.24
N TYR A 157 -3.15 1.77 18.90
CA TYR A 157 -1.95 1.21 18.29
C TYR A 157 -1.22 0.27 19.24
N ASN A 158 -1.11 0.63 20.51
CA ASN A 158 -0.54 -0.24 21.53
C ASN A 158 -1.30 -1.58 21.61
N GLN A 159 -2.63 -1.55 21.58
CA GLN A 159 -3.45 -2.77 21.60
C GLN A 159 -3.30 -3.60 20.31
N ILE A 160 -3.49 -2.98 19.14
CA ILE A 160 -3.48 -3.71 17.86
C ILE A 160 -2.07 -4.23 17.54
N LEU A 161 -1.00 -3.48 17.81
CA LEU A 161 0.36 -3.92 17.50
C LEU A 161 0.77 -5.11 18.38
N LYS A 162 0.43 -5.09 19.68
CA LYS A 162 0.63 -6.24 20.57
C LYS A 162 -0.15 -7.47 20.10
N LYS A 163 -1.43 -7.31 19.72
CA LYS A 163 -2.23 -8.39 19.10
C LYS A 163 -1.64 -8.93 17.78
N ARG A 164 -0.79 -8.14 17.11
CA ARG A 164 -0.14 -8.50 15.84
C ARG A 164 1.32 -8.92 15.99
N GLY A 165 1.73 -9.23 17.23
CA GLY A 165 3.00 -9.89 17.55
C GLY A 165 4.08 -8.97 18.09
N LEU A 166 3.81 -7.67 18.27
CA LEU A 166 4.76 -6.76 18.91
C LEU A 166 5.10 -7.26 20.32
N ASN A 167 6.39 -7.24 20.67
CA ASN A 167 6.86 -7.74 21.95
C ASN A 167 6.20 -6.99 23.13
N LYS A 168 5.87 -7.71 24.21
CA LYS A 168 5.33 -7.12 25.45
C LYS A 168 6.25 -6.05 26.05
N LYS A 169 7.58 -6.21 25.89
CA LYS A 169 8.61 -5.28 26.34
C LYS A 169 8.80 -4.06 25.42
N ALA A 170 8.14 -4.03 24.26
CA ALA A 170 8.21 -2.92 23.33
C ALA A 170 7.45 -1.70 23.89
N LYS A 171 8.02 -0.51 23.72
CA LYS A 171 7.43 0.75 24.18
C LYS A 171 6.68 1.41 23.03
N VAL A 172 5.38 1.63 23.19
CA VAL A 172 4.57 2.43 22.24
C VAL A 172 4.39 3.82 22.84
N LYS A 173 4.89 4.86 22.17
CA LYS A 173 4.87 6.23 22.68
C LYS A 173 4.38 7.24 21.65
#